data_AF-A0A1B6KD53-F1
#
_entry.id   AF-A0A1B6KD53-F1
#
_cell.length_a   1.000
_cell.length_b   1.000
_cell.length_c   1.000
_cell.angle_alpha   90.00
_cell.angle_beta   90.00
_cell.angle_gamma   90.00
#
_symmetry.space_group_name_H-M   'P 1'
#
loop_
_entity.id
_entity.type
_entity.pdbx_description
1 polymer ?
#
loop_
_entity_poly.entity_id
_entity_poly.type
_entity_poly.pdbx_seq_one_letter_code
_entity_poly.pdbx_strand_id
1 'polypeptide(L)'
;MQKRAVRIMADLNPQDSCRDAFKDLGVLTVVSIYITEVILLAIRNLLRNRDIHKRETRHGNDFNMPTHKSALFAKKPSYAGARLYNMLPEELKNLDSQVL
;
A
#
# COMPACT_ATOMS: atom_id res chain seq x y z
N MET A 1 -5.99 15.43 -12.02
CA MET A 1 -4.79 15.38 -12.89
C MET A 1 -4.62 14.02 -13.56
N GLN A 2 -4.40 12.91 -12.85
CA GLN A 2 -4.13 11.60 -13.48
C GLN A 2 -5.20 11.11 -14.47
N LYS A 3 -6.49 11.10 -14.08
CA LYS A 3 -7.59 10.70 -14.98
C LYS A 3 -7.64 11.52 -16.28
N ARG A 4 -7.29 12.80 -16.22
CA ARG A 4 -7.27 13.68 -17.40
C ARG A 4 -6.14 13.28 -18.35
N ALA A 5 -4.96 12.95 -17.84
CA ALA A 5 -3.86 12.43 -18.64
C ALA A 5 -4.22 11.08 -19.28
N VAL A 6 -4.75 10.14 -18.50
CA VAL A 6 -5.21 8.82 -19.00
C VAL A 6 -6.27 8.97 -20.09
N ARG A 7 -7.23 9.88 -19.91
CA ARG A 7 -8.26 10.16 -20.91
C ARG A 7 -7.67 10.67 -22.24
N ILE A 8 -6.68 11.56 -22.18
CA ILE A 8 -5.99 12.06 -23.38
C ILE A 8 -5.19 10.95 -24.06
N MET A 9 -4.46 10.14 -23.28
CA MET A 9 -3.65 9.04 -23.83
C MET A 9 -4.49 7.94 -24.49
N ALA A 10 -5.71 7.72 -24.00
CA ALA A 10 -6.62 6.70 -24.50
C ALA A 10 -7.71 7.25 -25.45
N ASP A 11 -7.60 8.52 -25.87
CA ASP A 11 -8.56 9.21 -26.75
C ASP A 11 -10.04 9.04 -26.34
N LEU A 12 -10.31 9.17 -25.04
CA LEU A 12 -11.64 8.95 -24.46
C LEU A 12 -12.47 10.23 -24.37
N ASN A 13 -13.78 10.13 -24.60
CA ASN A 13 -14.69 11.26 -24.45
C ASN A 13 -14.83 11.68 -22.96
N PRO A 14 -15.30 12.90 -22.68
CA PRO A 14 -15.49 13.40 -21.32
C PRO A 14 -16.39 12.53 -20.43
N GLN A 15 -17.35 11.82 -21.03
CA GLN A 15 -18.29 10.94 -20.32
C GLN A 15 -17.80 9.49 -20.21
N ASP A 16 -16.82 9.10 -21.04
CA ASP A 16 -16.34 7.72 -21.08
C ASP A 16 -15.60 7.36 -19.79
N SER A 17 -15.80 6.13 -19.33
CA SER A 17 -15.11 5.59 -18.17
C SER A 17 -13.63 5.38 -18.48
N CYS A 18 -12.74 5.94 -17.67
CA CYS A 18 -11.29 5.65 -17.77
C CYS A 18 -10.90 4.29 -17.18
N ARG A 19 -11.84 3.52 -16.61
CA ARG A 19 -11.52 2.30 -15.84
C ARG A 19 -10.67 1.31 -16.64
N ASP A 20 -11.10 1.01 -17.87
CA ASP A 20 -10.41 0.01 -18.68
C ASP A 20 -9.14 0.60 -19.29
N ALA A 21 -9.14 1.88 -19.67
CA ALA A 21 -7.92 2.59 -20.07
C ALA A 21 -6.80 2.52 -19.01
N PHE A 22 -7.09 2.57 -17.71
CA PHE A 22 -6.07 2.35 -16.68
C PHE A 22 -5.45 0.95 -16.74
N LYS A 23 -6.24 -0.08 -17.02
CA LYS A 23 -5.77 -1.47 -17.14
C LYS A 23 -4.99 -1.66 -18.43
N ASP A 24 -5.53 -1.17 -19.54
CA ASP A 24 -4.95 -1.34 -20.89
C ASP A 24 -3.60 -0.64 -20.99
N LEU A 25 -3.45 0.53 -20.35
CA LEU A 25 -2.18 1.26 -20.26
C LEU A 25 -1.23 0.69 -19.19
N GLY A 26 -1.67 -0.27 -18.36
CA GLY A 26 -0.87 -0.81 -17.27
C GLY A 26 -0.52 0.23 -16.18
N VAL A 27 -1.35 1.25 -16.02
CA VAL A 27 -1.09 2.36 -15.09
C VAL A 27 -1.85 2.14 -13.79
N LEU A 28 -1.16 2.25 -12.66
CA LEU A 28 -1.80 2.25 -11.35
C LEU A 28 -2.52 3.57 -11.08
N THR A 29 -3.68 3.51 -10.43
CA THR A 29 -4.36 4.74 -9.96
C THR A 29 -3.55 5.42 -8.85
N VAL A 30 -3.73 6.73 -8.62
CA VAL A 30 -3.09 7.44 -7.49
C VAL A 30 -3.29 6.71 -6.16
N VAL A 31 -4.47 6.12 -5.94
CA VAL A 31 -4.77 5.37 -4.72
C VAL A 31 -3.93 4.10 -4.64
N SER A 32 -3.86 3.35 -5.75
CA SER A 32 -3.03 2.13 -5.83
C SER A 32 -1.55 2.45 -5.64
N ILE A 33 -1.05 3.51 -6.28
CA ILE A 33 0.33 4.00 -6.10
C ILE A 33 0.57 4.33 -4.63
N TYR A 34 -0.32 5.11 -4.01
CA TYR A 34 -0.19 5.46 -2.60
C TYR A 34 -0.11 4.22 -1.71
N ILE A 35 -1.03 3.26 -1.88
CA ILE A 35 -1.05 2.01 -1.09
C ILE A 35 0.28 1.25 -1.24
N THR A 36 0.76 1.05 -2.46
CA THR A 36 2.01 0.34 -2.73
C THR A 36 3.20 1.06 -2.09
N GLU A 37 3.33 2.37 -2.31
CA GLU A 37 4.45 3.17 -1.81
C GLU A 37 4.51 3.20 -0.28
N VAL A 38 3.37 3.36 0.40
CA VAL A 38 3.37 3.36 1.87
C VAL A 38 3.67 1.98 2.46
N ILE A 39 3.25 0.90 1.80
CA ILE A 39 3.61 -0.47 2.20
C ILE A 39 5.12 -0.68 2.04
N LEU A 40 5.69 -0.31 0.89
CA LEU A 40 7.14 -0.39 0.66
C LEU A 40 7.93 0.45 1.68
N LEU A 41 7.44 1.64 2.01
CA LEU A 41 8.03 2.49 3.05
C LEU A 41 8.04 1.79 4.42
N ALA A 42 6.96 1.10 4.78
CA ALA A 42 6.86 0.36 6.04
C ALA A 42 7.85 -0.82 6.07
N ILE A 43 7.93 -1.60 4.97
CA ILE A 43 8.87 -2.73 4.83
C ILE A 43 10.32 -2.29 5.02
N ARG A 44 10.69 -1.11 4.52
CA ARG A 44 12.07 -0.61 4.61
C ARG A 44 12.45 -0.06 5.99
N ASN A 45 11.51 0.43 6.79
CA ASN A 45 11.82 1.31 7.92
C ASN A 45 11.23 0.86 9.27
N LEU A 46 10.34 -0.13 9.31
CA LEU A 46 9.64 -0.50 10.54
C LEU A 46 10.01 -1.89 11.03
N LEU A 47 10.07 -2.03 12.36
CA LEU A 47 10.31 -3.29 13.04
C LEU A 47 9.05 -4.15 13.05
N ARG A 48 9.24 -5.46 12.91
CA ARG A 48 8.18 -6.46 13.05
C ARG A 48 8.02 -6.86 14.52
N ASN A 49 6.89 -7.48 14.85
CA ASN A 49 6.62 -7.95 16.21
C ASN A 49 7.67 -8.97 16.71
N ARG A 50 8.18 -9.82 15.82
CA ARG A 50 9.26 -10.79 16.12
C ARG A 50 10.59 -10.13 16.50
N ASP A 51 10.85 -8.92 16.03
CA ASP A 51 12.07 -8.18 16.35
C ASP A 51 12.00 -7.56 17.76
N ILE A 52 10.79 -7.41 18.29
CA ILE A 52 10.50 -6.77 19.59
C ILE A 52 10.30 -7.82 20.69
N HIS A 53 9.67 -8.94 20.37
CA HIS A 53 9.37 -10.00 21.33
C HIS A 53 10.33 -11.19 21.15
N LYS A 54 10.92 -11.65 22.26
CA LYS A 54 11.83 -12.82 22.28
C LYS A 54 11.16 -14.17 22.00
N ARG A 55 9.83 -14.20 21.89
CA ARG A 55 9.03 -15.42 21.67
C ARG A 55 8.18 -15.24 20.43
N GLU A 56 7.89 -16.35 19.78
CA GLU A 56 6.99 -16.37 18.62
C GLU A 56 5.59 -15.88 19.02
N THR A 57 5.09 -14.91 18.25
CA THR A 57 3.73 -14.39 18.39
C THR A 57 2.94 -14.73 17.14
N ARG A 58 1.61 -14.91 17.29
CA ARG A 58 0.73 -15.27 16.16
C ARG A 58 0.84 -14.30 14.96
N HIS A 59 1.16 -13.04 15.24
CA HIS A 59 1.38 -11.99 14.24
C HIS A 59 2.85 -11.52 14.23
N GLY A 60 3.80 -12.45 14.41
CA GLY A 60 5.22 -12.13 14.52
C GLY A 60 5.79 -11.41 13.30
N ASN A 61 5.24 -11.69 12.12
CA ASN A 61 5.62 -11.07 10.86
C ASN A 61 4.93 -9.73 10.59
N ASP A 62 3.90 -9.36 11.36
CA ASP A 62 3.23 -8.08 11.24
C ASP A 62 4.05 -6.95 11.86
N PHE A 63 3.79 -5.72 11.41
CA PHE A 63 4.36 -4.53 12.03
C PHE A 63 3.72 -4.23 13.38
N ASN A 64 4.55 -3.79 14.33
CA ASN A 64 4.04 -3.27 15.59
C ASN A 64 3.41 -1.88 15.37
N MET A 65 2.13 -1.75 15.73
CA MET A 65 1.41 -0.48 15.64
C MET A 65 1.27 0.16 17.02
N PRO A 66 1.98 1.26 17.32
CA PRO A 66 1.82 1.95 18.59
C PRO A 66 0.43 2.58 18.72
N THR A 67 -0.13 2.50 19.92
CA THR A 67 -1.37 3.18 20.28
C THR A 67 -1.19 4.69 20.18
N HIS A 68 -2.13 5.36 19.51
CA HIS A 68 -2.10 6.79 19.30
C HIS A 68 -3.53 7.36 19.36
N LYS A 69 -3.64 8.68 19.57
CA LYS A 69 -4.94 9.36 19.74
C LYS A 69 -5.25 10.40 18.67
N SER A 70 -4.28 10.77 17.82
CA SER A 70 -4.44 11.85 16.84
C SER A 70 -4.65 11.33 15.42
N ALA A 71 -5.56 11.96 14.69
CA ALA A 71 -5.80 11.66 13.28
C ALA A 71 -4.56 11.93 12.42
N LEU A 72 -3.73 12.91 12.79
CA LEU A 72 -2.48 13.21 12.10
C LEU A 72 -1.51 12.03 12.19
N PHE A 73 -1.41 11.38 13.35
CA PHE A 73 -0.57 10.19 13.51
C PHE A 73 -1.08 9.04 12.65
N ALA A 74 -2.40 8.80 12.63
CA ALA A 74 -3.03 7.78 11.80
C ALA A 74 -2.82 8.00 10.29
N LYS A 75 -2.64 9.26 9.87
CA LYS A 75 -2.39 9.66 8.47
C LYS A 75 -0.92 9.65 8.06
N LYS A 76 0.02 9.46 9.00
CA LYS A 76 1.45 9.38 8.66
C LYS A 76 1.69 8.19 7.71
N PRO A 77 2.46 8.37 6.62
CA PRO A 77 2.73 7.29 5.66
C PRO A 77 3.27 6.01 6.30
N SER A 78 4.16 6.12 7.30
CA SER A 78 4.68 4.97 8.04
C SER A 78 3.59 4.19 8.77
N TYR A 79 2.68 4.90 9.46
CA TYR A 79 1.57 4.27 10.17
C TYR A 79 0.54 3.67 9.20
N ALA A 80 0.17 4.41 8.16
CA ALA A 80 -0.76 3.94 7.13
C ALA A 80 -0.22 2.69 6.41
N GLY A 81 1.08 2.70 6.06
CA GLY A 81 1.77 1.57 5.45
C GLY A 81 1.81 0.34 6.32
N ALA A 82 2.19 0.48 7.60
CA ALA A 82 2.17 -0.62 8.55
C ALA A 82 0.79 -1.24 8.67
N ARG A 83 -0.24 -0.39 8.80
CA ARG A 83 -1.63 -0.84 8.91
C ARG A 83 -2.10 -1.56 7.65
N LEU A 84 -1.81 -1.03 6.47
CA LEU A 84 -2.19 -1.64 5.20
C LEU A 84 -1.47 -2.98 4.97
N TYR A 85 -0.18 -3.07 5.32
CA TYR A 85 0.57 -4.33 5.23
C TYR A 85 -0.01 -5.41 6.14
N ASN A 86 -0.34 -5.08 7.40
CA ASN A 86 -0.91 -6.05 8.34
C ASN A 86 -2.29 -6.57 7.87
N MET A 87 -3.01 -5.81 7.04
CA MET A 87 -4.27 -6.22 6.42
C MET A 87 -4.09 -7.09 5.17
N LEU A 88 -2.87 -7.25 4.65
CA LEU A 88 -2.65 -8.09 3.48
C LEU A 88 -2.91 -9.57 3.82
N PRO A 89 -3.44 -10.34 2.86
CA PRO A 89 -3.46 -11.79 2.94
C PRO A 89 -2.04 -12.35 3.08
N GLU A 90 -1.88 -13.45 3.82
CA GLU A 90 -0.57 -14.07 4.06
C GLU A 90 0.08 -14.54 2.75
N GLU A 91 -0.70 -14.90 1.73
CA GLU A 91 -0.18 -15.27 0.42
C GLU A 91 0.61 -14.11 -0.20
N LEU A 92 0.12 -12.87 -0.04
CA LEU A 92 0.79 -11.69 -0.56
C LEU A 92 1.98 -11.26 0.31
N LYS A 93 1.91 -11.48 1.63
CA LYS A 93 3.02 -11.17 2.54
C LYS A 93 4.23 -12.08 2.33
N ASN A 94 3.98 -13.32 1.87
CA ASN A 94 4.99 -14.34 1.63
C ASN A 94 5.48 -14.40 0.17
N LEU A 95 5.00 -13.51 -0.71
CA LEU A 95 5.59 -13.34 -2.04
C LEU A 95 7.05 -12.92 -1.89
N ASP A 96 7.95 -13.62 -2.58
CA ASP A 96 9.38 -13.33 -2.54
C ASP A 96 9.66 -11.89 -2.98
N SER A 97 10.64 -11.27 -2.30
CA SER A 97 11.10 -9.89 -2.46
C SER A 97 11.56 -9.49 -3.87
N GLN A 98 11.49 -10.40 -4.84
CA GLN A 98 11.84 -10.16 -6.25
C GLN A 98 10.65 -9.66 -7.09
N VAL A 99 9.43 -9.65 -6.54
CA VAL A 99 8.20 -9.29 -7.27
C VAL A 99 7.63 -7.91 -6.86
N LEU A 100 8.20 -7.27 -5.82
CA LEU A 100 7.82 -5.94 -5.33
C LEU A 100 8.95 -4.92 -5.50
#